data_AF-A0A2V7I7Q7-F1
#
_entry.id   AF-A0A2V7I7Q7-F1
#
_cell.length_a   1.000
_cell.length_b   1.000
_cell.length_c   1.000
_cell.angle_alpha   90.00
_cell.angle_beta   90.00
_cell.angle_gamma   90.00
#
_symmetry.space_group_name_H-M   'P 1'
#
loop_
_entity.id
_entity.type
_entity.pdbx_description
1 polymer ?
#
loop_
_entity_poly.entity_id
_entity_poly.type
_entity_poly.pdbx_seq_one_letter_code
_entity_poly.pdbx_strand_id
1 'polypeptide(L)'
;MSYNAWFQCINGCPGQFSLREVIYRCPSCSDLLEVQHDFDALRSRSGAAWMQLFDDRYRRNTYPYGSGVWGKKEWVVPFIDNENIVSTYEGNSNLLWADRYGKQLHVEDLWIK
;
A
#
# COMPACT_ATOMS: atom_id res chain seq x y z
N MET A 1 8.57 -4.62 -15.81
CA MET A 1 7.36 -3.77 -15.93
C MET A 1 7.59 -2.55 -15.06
N SER A 2 7.36 -1.35 -15.58
CA SER A 2 7.46 -0.13 -14.76
C SER A 2 6.08 0.15 -14.20
N TYR A 3 5.89 -0.02 -12.89
CA TYR A 3 4.67 0.40 -12.20
C TYR A 3 4.78 1.89 -11.84
N ASN A 4 3.67 2.61 -11.81
CA ASN A 4 3.66 4.05 -11.50
C ASN A 4 2.52 4.46 -10.55
N ALA A 5 2.66 5.63 -9.94
CA ALA A 5 1.63 6.28 -9.12
C ALA A 5 1.75 7.81 -9.20
N TRP A 6 0.64 8.51 -9.01
CA TRP A 6 0.56 9.98 -9.09
C TRP A 6 -0.47 10.52 -8.08
N PHE A 7 -0.44 11.82 -7.82
CA PHE A 7 -1.52 12.52 -7.14
C PHE A 7 -2.63 12.88 -8.12
N GLN A 8 -3.88 12.71 -7.71
CA GLN A 8 -5.08 13.09 -8.47
C GLN A 8 -6.10 13.76 -7.55
N CYS A 9 -6.92 14.66 -8.11
CA CYS A 9 -7.99 15.31 -7.36
C CYS A 9 -9.08 14.32 -6.95
N ILE A 10 -9.45 14.30 -5.67
CA ILE A 10 -10.54 13.45 -5.17
C ILE A 10 -11.91 13.83 -5.74
N ASN A 11 -12.05 15.07 -6.22
CA ASN A 11 -13.28 15.60 -6.82
C ASN A 11 -13.29 15.40 -8.35
N GLY A 12 -12.38 14.60 -8.90
CA GLY A 12 -12.37 14.23 -10.31
C GLY A 12 -11.92 15.31 -11.28
N CYS A 13 -11.30 16.40 -10.80
CA CYS A 13 -10.66 17.37 -11.69
C CYS A 13 -9.56 16.67 -12.52
N PRO A 14 -9.41 17.04 -13.81
CA PRO A 14 -8.37 16.47 -14.66
C PRO A 14 -6.99 16.87 -14.15
N GLY A 15 -6.02 15.98 -14.30
CA GLY A 15 -4.63 16.21 -13.95
C GLY A 15 -4.01 15.03 -13.19
N GLN A 16 -2.74 14.79 -13.47
CA GLN A 16 -1.88 13.88 -12.70
C GLN A 16 -0.68 14.69 -12.24
N PHE A 17 -0.42 14.69 -10.94
CA PHE A 17 0.71 15.41 -10.35
C PHE A 17 1.73 14.41 -9.81
N SER A 18 3.01 14.72 -9.93
CA SER A 18 4.06 13.81 -9.51
C SER A 18 4.04 13.62 -7.99
N LEU A 19 4.26 12.41 -7.48
CA LEU A 19 4.47 12.21 -6.03
C LEU A 19 5.76 12.88 -5.51
N ARG A 20 6.62 13.39 -6.42
CA ARG A 20 7.81 14.19 -6.08
C ARG A 20 7.50 15.69 -5.94
N GLU A 21 6.28 16.10 -6.28
CA GLU A 21 5.84 17.48 -6.14
C GLU A 21 5.34 17.74 -4.72
N VAL A 22 5.70 18.89 -4.15
CA VAL A 22 5.15 19.36 -2.88
C VAL A 22 3.82 20.06 -3.18
N ILE A 23 2.75 19.27 -3.27
CA ILE A 23 1.40 19.74 -3.56
C ILE A 23 0.40 19.12 -2.57
N TYR A 24 -0.47 19.94 -2.01
CA TYR A 24 -1.40 19.51 -0.95
C TYR A 24 -2.87 19.62 -1.36
N ARG A 25 -3.18 20.44 -2.37
CA ARG A 25 -4.54 20.72 -2.83
C ARG A 25 -4.59 20.77 -4.35
N CYS A 26 -5.71 20.36 -4.92
CA CYS A 26 -5.96 20.44 -6.35
C CYS A 26 -5.83 21.90 -6.83
N PRO A 27 -4.99 22.20 -7.85
CA PRO A 27 -4.85 23.55 -8.37
C PRO A 27 -6.14 24.13 -8.98
N SER A 28 -7.06 23.26 -9.39
CA SER A 28 -8.30 23.65 -10.09
C SER A 28 -9.46 23.97 -9.14
N CYS A 29 -9.59 23.24 -8.02
CA CYS A 29 -10.75 23.35 -7.12
C CYS A 29 -10.41 23.46 -5.63
N SER A 30 -9.12 23.44 -5.26
CA SER A 30 -8.63 23.46 -3.87
C SER A 30 -9.06 22.27 -2.98
N ASP A 31 -9.69 21.22 -3.52
CA ASP A 31 -9.94 19.97 -2.80
C ASP A 31 -8.65 19.18 -2.53
N LEU A 32 -8.75 18.13 -1.74
CA LEU A 32 -7.63 17.24 -1.44
C LEU A 32 -7.18 16.44 -2.68
N LEU A 33 -5.97 15.91 -2.58
CA LEU A 33 -5.40 14.98 -3.55
C LEU A 33 -5.34 13.59 -2.92
N GLU A 34 -5.53 12.56 -3.74
CA GLU A 34 -5.28 11.16 -3.40
C GLU A 34 -4.15 10.59 -4.26
N VAL A 35 -3.55 9.49 -3.82
CA VAL A 35 -2.60 8.73 -4.63
C VAL A 35 -3.36 7.73 -5.48
N GLN A 36 -3.15 7.79 -6.78
CA GLN A 36 -3.66 6.85 -7.76
C GLN A 36 -2.52 6.02 -8.35
N HIS A 37 -2.79 4.75 -8.66
CA HIS A 37 -1.83 3.83 -9.26
C HIS A 37 -2.18 3.54 -10.72
N ASP A 38 -1.17 3.19 -11.51
CA ASP A 38 -1.37 2.64 -12.85
C ASP A 38 -1.97 1.23 -12.77
N PHE A 39 -3.29 1.15 -12.71
CA PHE A 39 -4.01 -0.12 -12.64
C PHE A 39 -3.84 -0.98 -13.89
N ASP A 40 -3.61 -0.40 -15.07
CA ASP A 40 -3.39 -1.16 -16.28
C ASP A 40 -2.04 -1.88 -16.24
N ALA A 41 -1.00 -1.19 -15.75
CA ALA A 41 0.28 -1.82 -15.46
C ALA A 41 0.15 -2.89 -14.37
N LEU A 42 -0.58 -2.64 -13.28
CA LEU A 42 -0.75 -3.62 -12.20
C LEU A 42 -1.51 -4.88 -12.64
N ARG A 43 -2.51 -4.75 -13.53
CA ARG A 43 -3.29 -5.86 -14.10
C ARG A 43 -2.47 -6.82 -14.96
N SER A 44 -1.31 -6.38 -15.47
CA SER A 44 -0.41 -7.26 -16.22
C SER A 44 0.12 -8.43 -15.39
N ARG A 45 0.06 -8.35 -14.05
CA ARG A 45 0.35 -9.46 -13.14
C ARG A 45 -0.96 -10.03 -12.57
N SER A 46 -1.12 -11.35 -12.66
CA SER A 46 -2.30 -12.04 -12.17
C SER A 46 -2.42 -11.98 -10.63
N GLY A 47 -3.64 -12.15 -10.12
CA GLY A 47 -3.88 -12.21 -8.67
C GLY A 47 -3.05 -13.29 -7.98
N ALA A 48 -2.95 -14.49 -8.58
CA ALA A 48 -2.11 -15.57 -8.05
C ALA A 48 -0.62 -15.18 -7.97
N ALA A 49 -0.11 -14.49 -8.99
CA ALA A 49 1.28 -14.01 -9.00
C ALA A 49 1.51 -12.86 -8.00
N TRP A 50 0.50 -12.03 -7.70
CA TRP A 50 0.58 -11.04 -6.61
C TRP A 50 0.61 -11.72 -5.24
N MET A 51 -0.29 -12.67 -4.98
CA MET A 51 -0.32 -13.44 -3.72
C MET A 51 1.02 -14.11 -3.47
N GLN A 52 1.55 -14.84 -4.46
CA GLN A 52 2.84 -15.50 -4.35
C GLN A 52 3.98 -14.50 -4.07
N LEU A 53 4.06 -13.38 -4.80
CA LEU A 53 5.09 -12.36 -4.56
C LEU A 53 5.06 -11.83 -3.12
N PHE A 54 3.87 -11.56 -2.59
CA PHE A 54 3.69 -11.00 -1.26
C PHE A 54 3.96 -12.01 -0.16
N ASP A 55 3.64 -13.27 -0.38
CA ASP A 55 3.93 -14.38 0.54
C ASP A 55 5.44 -14.70 0.56
N ASP A 56 6.11 -14.69 -0.60
CA ASP A 56 7.55 -14.93 -0.70
C ASP A 56 8.38 -13.93 0.12
N ARG A 57 7.85 -12.71 0.30
CA ARG A 57 8.43 -11.63 1.10
C ARG A 57 8.02 -11.66 2.57
N TYR A 58 6.94 -12.37 2.92
CA TYR A 58 6.41 -12.37 4.28
C TYR A 58 7.42 -12.98 5.27
N ARG A 59 7.67 -12.27 6.38
CA ARG A 59 8.65 -12.66 7.42
C ARG A 59 10.04 -12.96 6.85
N ARG A 60 10.47 -12.21 5.84
CA ARG A 60 11.86 -12.19 5.35
C ARG A 60 12.59 -10.96 5.89
N ASN A 61 13.91 -10.95 5.81
CA ASN A 61 14.77 -9.84 6.21
C ASN A 61 15.45 -9.13 5.04
N THR A 62 15.19 -9.56 3.80
CA THR A 62 15.69 -8.90 2.59
C THR A 62 15.20 -7.46 2.53
N TYR A 63 16.13 -6.51 2.45
CA TYR A 63 15.81 -5.09 2.35
C TYR A 63 15.24 -4.74 0.96
N PRO A 64 14.17 -3.92 0.84
CA PRO A 64 13.35 -3.31 1.90
C PRO A 64 12.16 -4.19 2.33
N TYR A 65 11.99 -5.35 1.71
CA TYR A 65 10.78 -6.18 1.75
C TYR A 65 10.45 -6.82 3.10
N GLY A 66 11.34 -6.71 4.10
CA GLY A 66 11.03 -7.10 5.48
C GLY A 66 9.96 -6.25 6.16
N SER A 67 9.77 -5.00 5.72
CA SER A 67 8.63 -4.16 6.15
C SER A 67 7.31 -4.70 5.59
N GLY A 68 6.26 -4.67 6.40
CA GLY A 68 4.90 -4.97 5.96
C GLY A 68 4.37 -3.97 4.92
N VAL A 69 4.90 -2.74 4.90
CA VAL A 69 4.62 -1.72 3.89
C VAL A 69 5.43 -2.03 2.62
N TRP A 70 6.76 -2.07 2.74
CA TRP A 70 7.64 -2.20 1.58
C TRP A 70 7.67 -3.60 0.96
N GLY A 71 7.20 -4.63 1.67
CA GLY A 71 6.91 -5.94 1.09
C GLY A 71 5.91 -5.87 -0.07
N LYS A 72 5.12 -4.78 -0.15
CA LYS A 72 4.15 -4.48 -1.22
C LYS A 72 4.57 -3.24 -2.01
N LYS A 73 5.88 -2.94 -2.12
CA LYS A 73 6.45 -1.73 -2.76
C LYS A 73 5.76 -1.33 -4.07
N GLU A 74 5.44 -2.30 -4.92
CA GLU A 74 4.78 -2.10 -6.21
C GLU A 74 3.41 -1.39 -6.09
N TRP A 75 2.72 -1.55 -4.96
CA TRP A 75 1.42 -0.98 -4.62
C TRP A 75 1.52 0.20 -3.65
N VAL A 76 2.73 0.71 -3.39
CA VAL A 76 2.98 1.82 -2.44
C VAL A 76 3.63 2.99 -3.17
N VAL A 77 4.93 2.91 -3.44
CA VAL A 77 5.66 3.87 -4.28
C VAL A 77 6.55 3.06 -5.22
N PRO A 78 6.04 2.66 -6.40
CA PRO A 78 6.70 1.64 -7.22
C PRO A 78 8.05 2.08 -7.80
N PHE A 79 8.23 3.38 -8.03
CA PHE A 79 9.39 3.96 -8.71
C PHE A 79 10.45 4.54 -7.76
N ILE A 80 10.28 4.44 -6.43
CA ILE A 80 11.32 4.88 -5.50
C ILE A 80 12.45 3.85 -5.52
N ASP A 81 13.70 4.29 -5.60
CA ASP A 81 14.83 3.36 -5.50
C ASP A 81 14.97 2.84 -4.06
N ASN A 82 15.48 1.61 -3.90
CA ASN A 82 15.52 0.98 -2.58
C ASN A 82 16.41 1.77 -1.60
N GLU A 83 17.45 2.40 -2.10
CA GLU A 83 18.43 3.20 -1.36
C GLU A 83 17.79 4.46 -0.75
N ASN A 84 16.66 4.91 -1.29
CA ASN A 84 15.91 6.07 -0.82
C ASN A 84 14.77 5.71 0.14
N ILE A 85 14.54 4.41 0.39
CA ILE A 85 13.54 3.95 1.36
C ILE A 85 14.10 4.17 2.77
N VAL A 86 13.27 4.72 3.66
CA VAL A 86 13.53 4.78 5.10
C VAL A 86 12.50 3.88 5.77
N SER A 87 12.97 2.84 6.45
CA SER A 87 12.09 1.85 7.09
C SER A 87 12.72 1.33 8.37
N THR A 88 11.86 1.06 9.36
CA THR A 88 12.22 0.34 10.59
C THR A 88 11.66 -1.08 10.59
N TYR A 89 11.33 -1.60 9.42
CA TYR A 89 10.61 -2.87 9.22
C TYR A 89 9.24 -2.88 9.90
N GLU A 90 8.58 -1.72 9.88
CA GLU A 90 7.23 -1.51 10.36
C GLU A 90 6.19 -2.36 9.60
N GLY A 91 4.98 -2.44 10.14
CA GLY A 91 3.95 -3.35 9.65
C GLY A 91 4.19 -4.77 10.18
N ASN A 92 3.63 -5.78 9.50
CA ASN A 92 3.57 -7.15 10.00
C ASN A 92 3.03 -7.24 11.44
N SER A 93 2.16 -6.30 11.82
CA SER A 93 1.58 -6.24 13.17
C SER A 93 0.79 -7.51 13.46
N ASN A 94 0.66 -7.82 14.75
CA ASN A 94 -0.14 -8.93 15.21
C ASN A 94 -1.57 -8.85 14.62
N LEU A 95 -2.14 -10.01 14.32
CA LEU A 95 -3.57 -10.15 14.06
C LEU A 95 -4.07 -11.05 15.18
N LEU A 96 -4.68 -10.44 16.19
CA LEU A 96 -5.05 -11.10 17.43
C LEU A 96 -6.42 -11.75 17.27
N TRP A 97 -6.50 -13.06 17.48
CA TRP A 97 -7.79 -13.72 17.66
C TRP A 97 -8.33 -13.37 19.06
N ALA A 98 -9.37 -12.56 19.12
CA ALA A 98 -9.96 -12.06 20.36
C ALA A 98 -10.99 -13.04 20.94
N ASP A 99 -10.64 -14.33 21.01
CA ASP A 99 -11.54 -15.45 21.35
C ASP A 99 -12.42 -15.18 22.58
N ARG A 100 -11.81 -14.84 23.71
CA ARG A 100 -12.54 -14.61 24.96
C ARG A 100 -13.55 -13.46 24.84
N TYR A 101 -13.18 -12.37 24.18
CA TYR A 101 -14.06 -11.22 24.02
C TYR A 101 -15.15 -11.52 22.98
N GLY A 102 -14.81 -12.23 21.89
CA GLY A 102 -15.77 -12.74 20.92
C GLY A 102 -16.87 -13.58 21.57
N LYS A 103 -16.49 -14.52 22.46
CA LYS A 103 -17.45 -15.33 23.24
C LYS A 103 -18.39 -14.51 24.11
N GLN A 104 -17.92 -13.41 24.70
CA GLN A 104 -18.76 -12.50 25.49
C GLN A 104 -19.77 -11.73 24.63
N LEU A 105 -19.46 -11.50 23.36
CA LEU A 105 -20.32 -10.82 22.38
C LEU A 105 -21.13 -11.78 21.51
N HIS A 106 -21.00 -13.09 21.70
CA HIS A 106 -21.56 -14.11 20.81
C HIS A 106 -21.07 -13.99 19.34
N VAL A 107 -19.79 -13.63 19.16
CA VAL A 107 -19.11 -13.56 17.86
C VAL A 107 -17.97 -14.58 17.84
N GLU A 108 -18.06 -15.59 16.98
CA GLU A 108 -17.12 -16.73 16.95
C GLU A 108 -15.76 -16.39 16.32
N ASP A 109 -15.74 -15.47 15.36
CA ASP A 109 -14.55 -15.14 14.56
C ASP A 109 -14.16 -13.66 14.69
N LEU A 110 -13.94 -13.22 15.94
CA LEU A 110 -13.54 -11.84 16.24
C LEU A 110 -12.02 -11.67 16.23
N TRP A 111 -11.53 -10.74 15.42
CA TRP A 111 -10.12 -10.40 15.30
C TRP A 111 -9.86 -8.92 15.56
N ILE A 112 -8.69 -8.60 16.12
CA ILE A 112 -8.18 -7.24 16.28
C ILE A 112 -6.90 -7.13 15.45
N LYS A 113 -6.85 -6.13 14.57
CA LYS A 113 -5.68 -5.83 13.75
C LYS A 113 -4.86 -4.69 14.32
#